data_AF-A0A967SY86-F1
#
_entry.id   AF-A0A967SY86-F1
#
_cell.length_a   1.000
_cell.length_b   1.000
_cell.length_c   1.000
_cell.angle_alpha   90.00
_cell.angle_beta   90.00
_cell.angle_gamma   90.00
#
_symmetry.space_group_name_H-M   'P 1'
#
loop_
_entity.id
_entity.type
_entity.pdbx_description
1 polymer ?
#
loop_
_entity_poly.entity_id
_entity_poly.type
_entity_poly.pdbx_seq_one_letter_code
_entity_poly.pdbx_strand_id
1 'polypeptide(L)' 'SADVWANPQYFEVDQKGNRQLVAGVPPDYFSKTGQLWGNPLYKWDELEKDGFSWWVDRFKH' A
#
# COMPACT_ATOMS: atom_id res chain seq x y z
N SER A 1 6.02 2.18 8.21
CA SER A 1 7.14 3.06 7.79
C SER A 1 6.74 4.50 8.06
N ALA A 2 7.67 5.45 7.94
CA ALA A 2 7.35 6.88 8.01
C ALA A 2 6.34 7.30 6.92
N ASP A 3 6.41 6.70 5.73
CA ASP A 3 5.49 7.02 4.62
C ASP A 3 4.02 6.79 4.96
N VAL A 4 3.71 5.64 5.57
CA VAL A 4 2.33 5.26 5.94
C VAL A 4 1.82 6.13 7.07
N TRP A 5 2.69 6.49 8.02
CA TRP A 5 2.32 7.38 9.13
C TRP A 5 2.09 8.83 8.65
N ALA A 6 2.94 9.32 7.75
CA ALA A 6 2.85 10.69 7.23
C ALA A 6 1.77 10.86 6.16
N ASN A 7 1.41 9.80 5.43
CA ASN A 7 0.46 9.85 4.33
C ASN A 7 -0.61 8.75 4.40
N PRO A 8 -1.32 8.55 5.54
CA PRO A 8 -2.25 7.44 5.72
C PRO A 8 -3.42 7.45 4.72
N GLN A 9 -3.73 8.59 4.11
CA GLN A 9 -4.78 8.73 3.09
C GLN A 9 -4.50 7.90 1.83
N TYR A 10 -3.23 7.62 1.51
CA TYR A 10 -2.87 6.84 0.32
C TYR A 10 -2.79 5.33 0.58
N PHE A 11 -3.04 4.88 1.81
CA PHE A 11 -2.90 3.48 2.20
C PHE A 11 -4.18 2.90 2.82
N GLU A 12 -4.36 1.59 2.66
CA GLU A 12 -5.45 0.80 3.27
C GLU A 12 -5.20 0.55 4.76
N VAL A 13 -5.28 1.62 5.54
CA VAL A 13 -5.17 1.63 7.01
C VAL A 13 -6.40 2.25 7.67
N ASP A 14 -6.68 1.84 8.91
CA ASP A 14 -7.74 2.40 9.74
C ASP A 14 -7.32 3.75 10.37
N GLN A 15 -8.24 4.38 11.11
CA GLN A 15 -7.98 5.65 11.81
C GLN A 15 -6.87 5.58 12.87
N LYS A 16 -6.50 4.38 13.32
CA LYS A 16 -5.40 4.14 14.28
C LYS A 16 -4.10 3.77 13.56
N GLY A 17 -4.10 3.71 12.23
CA GLY A 17 -2.95 3.29 11.41
C GLY A 17 -2.77 1.78 11.30
N ASN A 18 -3.73 0.96 11.74
CA ASN A 18 -3.67 -0.49 11.55
C ASN A 18 -4.01 -0.85 10.11
N ARG A 19 -3.29 -1.82 9.54
CA ARG A 19 -3.50 -2.30 8.16
C ARG A 19 -4.83 -3.01 8.03
N GLN A 20 -5.69 -2.56 7.11
CA GLN A 20 -6.96 -3.20 6.78
C GLN A 20 -6.78 -4.22 5.65
N LEU A 21 -6.08 -3.83 4.57
CA LEU A 21 -5.70 -4.69 3.47
C LEU A 21 -4.19 -4.69 3.32
N VAL A 22 -3.63 -5.87 3.05
CA VAL A 22 -2.18 -6.07 2.93
C VAL A 22 -1.82 -6.80 1.64
N ALA A 23 -0.62 -6.54 1.15
CA ALA A 23 -0.12 -7.18 -0.04
C ALA A 23 0.32 -8.62 0.23
N GLY A 24 0.27 -9.38 -0.85
CA GLY A 24 0.74 -10.73 -0.98
C GLY A 24 0.61 -11.16 -2.43
N VAL A 25 0.94 -12.41 -2.68
CA VAL A 25 0.74 -13.06 -3.97
C VAL A 25 -0.06 -14.35 -3.76
N PRO A 26 -0.96 -14.69 -4.70
CA PRO A 26 -1.76 -15.91 -4.59
C PRO A 26 -0.88 -17.16 -4.71
N PRO A 27 -1.41 -18.35 -4.36
CA PRO A 27 -0.79 -19.62 -4.69
C PRO A 27 -0.43 -19.76 -6.16
N ASP A 28 0.69 -20.41 -6.43
CA ASP A 28 1.16 -20.74 -7.78
C ASP A 28 1.87 -22.11 -7.79
N TYR A 29 2.46 -22.48 -8.93
CA TYR A 29 3.18 -23.75 -9.10
C TYR A 29 4.36 -23.91 -8.11
N PHE A 30 4.96 -22.81 -7.67
CA PHE A 30 6.11 -22.79 -6.77
C PHE A 30 5.70 -22.71 -5.29
N SER A 31 4.55 -22.11 -4.97
CA SER A 31 4.01 -21.99 -3.61
C SER A 31 2.53 -22.33 -3.54
N LYS A 32 2.21 -23.45 -2.86
CA LYS A 32 0.83 -23.91 -2.64
C LYS A 32 -0.03 -22.96 -1.81
N THR A 33 0.59 -22.08 -1.01
CA THR A 33 -0.12 -21.15 -0.12
C THR A 33 0.02 -19.70 -0.54
N GLY A 34 0.77 -19.42 -1.61
CA GLY A 34 1.14 -18.06 -1.98
C GLY A 34 2.09 -17.45 -0.95
N GLN A 35 2.06 -16.12 -0.83
CA GLN A 35 2.86 -15.39 0.16
C GLN A 35 2.06 -14.20 0.70
N LEU A 36 2.16 -13.97 2.01
CA LEU A 36 1.61 -12.80 2.67
C LEU A 36 2.77 -11.88 3.08
N TRP A 37 2.91 -10.74 2.40
CA TRP A 37 4.03 -9.82 2.64
C TRP A 37 3.73 -8.81 3.74
N GLY A 38 2.45 -8.47 3.93
CA GLY A 38 2.01 -7.67 5.08
C GLY A 38 2.20 -6.17 4.96
N ASN A 39 2.74 -5.64 3.85
CA ASN A 39 2.70 -4.19 3.60
C ASN A 39 1.27 -3.74 3.29
N PRO A 40 0.82 -2.55 3.76
CA PRO A 40 -0.49 -2.04 3.38
C PRO A 40 -0.59 -1.85 1.88
N LEU A 41 -1.79 -2.02 1.34
CA LEU A 41 -2.09 -1.68 -0.05
C LEU A 41 -2.29 -0.18 -0.23
N TYR A 42 -2.10 0.28 -1.47
CA TYR A 42 -2.40 1.65 -1.87
C TYR A 42 -3.90 1.81 -2.11
N LYS A 43 -4.43 2.97 -1.71
CA LYS A 43 -5.73 3.47 -2.17
C LYS A 43 -5.53 4.16 -3.51
N TRP A 44 -5.53 3.39 -4.59
CA TRP A 44 -5.24 3.91 -5.94
C TRP A 44 -6.19 5.05 -6.34
N ASP A 45 -7.47 4.96 -5.97
CA ASP A 45 -8.45 6.02 -6.22
C ASP A 45 -8.09 7.33 -5.51
N GLU A 46 -7.50 7.28 -4.29
CA GLU A 46 -7.06 8.48 -3.59
C GLU A 46 -5.80 9.07 -4.20
N LEU A 47 -4.87 8.22 -4.66
CA LEU A 47 -3.68 8.65 -5.38
C LEU A 47 -4.04 9.32 -6.72
N GLU A 48 -5.03 8.79 -7.44
CA GLU A 48 -5.45 9.33 -8.73
C GLU A 48 -6.07 10.74 -8.60
N LYS A 49 -6.84 11.00 -7.53
CA LYS A 49 -7.51 12.29 -7.29
C LYS A 49 -6.56 13.49 -7.26
N ASP A 50 -5.32 13.30 -6.83
CA ASP A 50 -4.32 14.37 -6.80
C ASP A 50 -3.22 14.24 -7.86
N GLY A 51 -3.45 13.40 -8.88
CA GLY A 51 -2.53 13.21 -9.98
C GLY A 51 -1.27 12.45 -9.59
N PHE A 52 -1.38 11.51 -8.65
CA PHE A 52 -0.29 10.66 -8.17
C PHE A 52 0.86 11.44 -7.53
N SER A 53 0.56 12.54 -6.85
CA SER A 53 1.54 13.49 -6.31
C SER A 53 2.59 12.81 -5.43
N TRP A 54 2.17 11.94 -4.52
CA TRP A 54 3.05 11.18 -3.63
C TRP A 54 4.05 10.30 -4.39
N TRP A 55 3.59 9.64 -5.46
CA TRP A 55 4.47 8.84 -6.32
C TRP A 55 5.46 9.71 -7.08
N VAL A 56 5.01 10.82 -7.64
CA VAL A 56 5.86 11.77 -8.35
C VAL A 56 6.95 12.30 -7.42
N ASP A 57 6.61 12.73 -6.21
CA ASP A 57 7.58 13.24 -5.24
C ASP A 57 8.55 12.15 -4.79
N ARG A 58 8.06 10.92 -4.57
CA ARG A 58 8.91 9.76 -4.26
C ARG A 58 9.96 9.47 -5.32
N PHE A 59 9.67 9.67 -6.60
CA PHE A 59 10.63 9.46 -7.70
C PHE A 59 11.58 10.64 -7.94
N LYS A 60 11.27 11.84 -7.46
CA LYS A 60 12.17 13.01 -7.56
C LYS A 60 13.37 12.91 -6.61
N HIS A 61 13.27 12.09 -5.56
CA HIS A 61 14.28 11.90 -4.53
C HIS A 61 15.18 10.71 -4.91
#